data_AF-A0A9D7E8T1-F1
#
_entry.id   AF-A0A9D7E8T1-F1
#
_cell.length_a   1.000
_cell.length_b   1.000
_cell.length_c   1.000
_cell.angle_alpha   90.00
_cell.angle_beta   90.00
_cell.angle_gamma   90.00
#
_symmetry.space_group_name_H-M   'P 1'
#
loop_
_entity.id
_entity.type
_entity.pdbx_description
1 polymer ?
#
loop_
_entity_poly.entity_id
_entity_poly.type
_entity_poly.pdbx_seq_one_letter_code
_entity_poly.pdbx_strand_id
1 'polypeptide(L)'
;MATSLLGDFAGLSVESTDVARSLTFWKAFGLEVTMGSAEQGWVSLGGEGWPGVSIMAPLNCPHLFFNPSLTYFNGKEGNPKVIANVRKAGIPITEEITHFNKEGIADNIIVRDPGGLGFFLFND
;
A
#
# COMPACT_ATOMS: atom_id res chain seq x y z
N MET A 1 -10.61 -19.74 1.53
CA MET A 1 -10.72 -18.29 1.86
C MET A 1 -11.16 -17.58 0.59
N ALA A 2 -12.10 -16.64 0.68
CA ALA A 2 -12.52 -15.87 -0.49
C ALA A 2 -11.41 -14.87 -0.85
N THR A 3 -10.91 -14.92 -2.07
CA THR A 3 -9.89 -13.99 -2.58
C THR A 3 -10.56 -12.63 -2.85
N SER A 4 -9.96 -11.54 -2.36
CA SER A 4 -10.43 -10.19 -2.67
C SER A 4 -10.35 -9.94 -4.18
N LEU A 5 -11.23 -9.11 -4.73
CA LEU A 5 -11.09 -8.59 -6.09
C LEU A 5 -9.73 -7.88 -6.29
N LEU A 6 -9.22 -7.29 -5.20
CA LEU A 6 -7.99 -6.54 -5.13
C LEU A 6 -6.74 -7.42 -4.90
N GLY A 7 -6.94 -8.73 -4.74
CA GLY A 7 -5.88 -9.72 -4.55
C GLY A 7 -5.47 -9.91 -3.10
N ASP A 8 -4.17 -10.00 -2.84
CA ASP A 8 -3.62 -10.44 -1.56
C ASP A 8 -3.35 -9.26 -0.62
N PHE A 9 -4.12 -9.19 0.46
CA PHE A 9 -4.01 -8.11 1.44
C PHE A 9 -2.70 -8.20 2.22
N ALA A 10 -1.86 -7.18 2.10
CA ALA A 10 -0.57 -7.09 2.77
C ALA A 10 -0.64 -6.30 4.08
N GLY A 11 -1.49 -5.26 4.13
CA GLY A 11 -1.66 -4.50 5.36
C GLY A 11 -2.11 -3.06 5.18
N LEU A 12 -1.84 -2.26 6.20
CA LEU A 12 -2.17 -0.84 6.28
C LEU A 12 -0.96 0.01 5.88
N SER A 13 -1.17 1.03 5.07
CA SER A 13 -0.20 2.09 4.80
C SER A 13 -0.69 3.40 5.38
N VAL A 14 0.18 4.06 6.16
CA VAL A 14 -0.09 5.32 6.84
C VAL A 14 0.98 6.34 6.46
N GLU A 15 0.55 7.51 6.01
CA GLU A 15 1.45 8.67 5.86
C GLU A 15 1.48 9.44 7.19
N SER A 16 2.67 9.76 7.68
CA SER A 16 2.85 10.47 8.95
C SER A 16 3.93 11.52 8.86
N THR A 17 3.60 12.74 9.27
CA THR A 17 4.54 13.85 9.41
C THR A 17 5.60 13.63 10.49
N ASP A 18 5.38 12.68 11.40
CA ASP A 18 6.35 12.27 12.43
C ASP A 18 6.40 10.74 12.51
N VAL A 19 7.24 10.15 11.66
CA VAL A 19 7.41 8.69 11.55
C VAL A 19 7.88 8.08 12.86
N ALA A 20 8.75 8.77 13.62
CA ALA A 20 9.28 8.27 14.88
C ALA A 20 8.18 8.15 15.96
N ARG A 21 7.32 9.16 16.09
CA ARG A 21 6.17 9.08 17.02
C ARG A 21 5.16 8.03 16.59
N SER A 22 4.85 7.94 15.29
CA SER A 22 3.99 6.87 14.78
C SER A 22 4.57 5.49 15.08
N LEU A 23 5.89 5.31 14.91
CA LEU A 23 6.57 4.06 15.26
C LEU A 23 6.41 3.73 16.75
N THR A 24 6.56 4.70 17.65
CA THR A 24 6.31 4.50 19.08
C THR A 24 4.87 4.07 19.36
N PHE A 25 3.89 4.71 18.71
CA PHE A 25 2.48 4.35 18.84
C PHE A 25 2.22 2.89 18.45
N TRP A 26 2.69 2.45 17.28
CA TRP A 26 2.45 1.07 16.82
C TRP A 26 3.20 0.03 17.66
N LYS A 27 4.41 0.33 18.12
CA LYS A 27 5.16 -0.53 19.06
C LYS A 27 4.44 -0.74 20.38
N ALA A 28 3.61 0.20 20.84
CA ALA A 28 2.81 0.04 22.05
C ALA A 28 1.76 -1.09 21.94
N PHE A 29 1.40 -1.50 20.73
CA PHE A 29 0.53 -2.64 20.45
C PHE A 29 1.28 -3.96 20.25
N GLY A 30 2.60 -3.98 20.47
CA GLY A 30 3.43 -5.18 20.33
C GLY A 30 3.91 -5.46 18.91
N LEU A 31 3.78 -4.51 17.97
CA LEU A 31 4.38 -4.65 16.65
C LEU A 31 5.88 -4.33 16.70
N GLU A 32 6.66 -5.05 15.90
CA GLU A 32 8.10 -4.88 15.74
C GLU A 32 8.44 -4.42 14.33
N VAL A 33 9.60 -3.76 14.18
CA VAL A 33 10.07 -3.34 12.85
C VAL A 33 10.49 -4.58 12.06
N THR A 34 9.90 -4.74 10.87
CA THR A 34 10.24 -5.83 9.95
C THR A 34 11.17 -5.37 8.83
N MET A 35 11.04 -4.10 8.40
CA MET A 35 11.83 -3.54 7.31
C MET A 35 11.89 -2.01 7.38
N GLY A 36 12.93 -1.40 6.80
CA GLY A 36 13.10 0.05 6.74
C GLY A 36 13.50 0.68 8.07
N SER A 37 13.53 2.01 8.12
CA SER A 37 13.79 2.77 9.34
C SER A 37 13.23 4.20 9.26
N ALA A 38 12.98 4.83 10.41
CA ALA A 38 12.43 6.19 10.43
C ALA A 38 13.34 7.21 9.70
N GLU A 39 14.66 6.99 9.74
CA GLU A 39 15.67 7.81 9.06
C GLU A 39 15.60 7.71 7.54
N GLN A 40 15.11 6.57 7.02
CA GLN A 40 14.85 6.39 5.58
C GLN A 40 13.51 7.03 5.15
N GLY A 41 12.77 7.62 6.10
CA GLY A 41 11.45 8.21 5.86
C GLY A 41 10.36 7.16 5.62
N TRP A 42 10.61 5.89 5.88
CA TRP A 42 9.59 4.84 5.85
C TRP A 42 9.98 3.64 6.70
N VAL A 43 9.01 2.99 7.33
CA VAL A 43 9.24 1.80 8.15
C VAL A 43 8.05 0.86 8.05
N SER A 44 8.30 -0.43 7.95
CA SER A 44 7.28 -1.47 8.02
C SER A 44 7.35 -2.19 9.36
N LEU A 45 6.18 -2.49 9.92
CA LEU A 45 6.01 -3.21 11.16
C LEU A 45 5.15 -4.45 10.94
N GLY A 46 5.34 -5.44 11.81
CA GLY A 46 4.52 -6.65 11.88
C GLY A 46 4.46 -7.18 13.31
N GLY A 47 3.48 -8.02 13.59
CA GLY A 47 3.30 -8.63 14.90
C GLY A 47 2.24 -9.73 14.83
N GLU A 48 2.23 -10.62 15.82
CA GLU A 48 1.23 -11.69 15.88
C GLU A 48 -0.18 -11.12 15.94
N GLY A 49 -1.07 -11.61 15.06
CA GLY A 49 -2.46 -11.17 15.01
C GLY A 49 -2.70 -9.79 14.37
N TRP A 50 -1.65 -9.08 13.94
CA TRP A 50 -1.77 -7.79 13.25
C TRP A 50 -1.51 -7.93 11.75
N PRO A 51 -2.26 -7.22 10.89
CA PRO A 51 -1.81 -7.00 9.53
C PRO A 51 -0.49 -6.19 9.53
N GLY A 52 0.28 -6.29 8.45
CA GLY A 52 1.45 -5.43 8.29
C GLY A 52 1.07 -3.95 8.37
N VAL A 53 1.94 -3.12 8.93
CA VAL A 53 1.74 -1.66 8.98
C VAL A 53 2.96 -0.99 8.39
N SER A 54 2.79 -0.28 7.28
CA SER A 54 3.82 0.55 6.67
C SER A 54 3.55 2.02 7.01
N ILE A 55 4.53 2.70 7.58
CA ILE A 55 4.51 4.13 7.91
C ILE A 55 5.45 4.84 6.96
N MET A 56 4.99 5.89 6.30
CA MET A 56 5.80 6.65 5.33
C MET A 56 5.75 8.14 5.67
N ALA A 57 6.86 8.83 5.49
CA ALA A 57 6.92 10.28 5.58
C ALA A 57 6.19 10.91 4.37
N PRO A 58 5.70 12.17 4.49
CA PRO A 58 5.05 12.84 3.38
C PRO A 58 5.96 12.97 2.18
N LEU A 59 5.39 12.82 0.97
CA LEU A 59 6.09 12.97 -0.31
C LEU A 59 7.21 11.92 -0.56
N ASN A 60 7.25 10.84 0.22
CA ASN A 60 8.24 9.79 0.07
C ASN A 60 7.82 8.69 -0.94
N CYS A 61 6.58 8.74 -1.42
CA CYS A 61 6.06 7.84 -2.46
C CYS A 61 6.13 8.52 -3.84
N PRO A 62 6.43 7.76 -4.91
CA PRO A 62 6.38 8.28 -6.28
C PRO A 62 4.95 8.31 -6.86
N HIS A 63 3.93 8.20 -6.01
CA HIS A 63 2.51 8.19 -6.34
C HIS A 63 1.72 8.92 -5.24
N LEU A 64 0.45 9.22 -5.50
CA LEU A 64 -0.42 9.87 -4.51
C LEU A 64 -0.62 8.98 -3.30
N PHE A 65 -0.63 9.60 -2.12
CA PHE A 65 -0.93 8.91 -0.87
C PHE A 65 -2.31 9.36 -0.36
N PHE A 66 -3.25 8.42 -0.31
CA PHE A 66 -4.56 8.65 0.32
C PHE A 66 -4.50 8.06 1.71
N ASN A 67 -4.48 8.91 2.74
CA ASN A 67 -4.15 8.46 4.09
C ASN A 67 -5.42 8.19 4.93
N PRO A 68 -5.63 6.99 5.50
CA PRO A 68 -4.83 5.78 5.31
C PRO A 68 -5.16 5.04 4.01
N SER A 69 -4.29 4.11 3.63
CA SER A 69 -4.48 3.20 2.50
C SER A 69 -4.40 1.74 2.93
N LEU A 70 -5.10 0.87 2.21
CA LEU A 70 -4.90 -0.58 2.27
C LEU A 70 -3.96 -1.02 1.16
N THR A 71 -2.95 -1.83 1.49
CA THR A 71 -1.95 -2.31 0.54
C THR A 71 -2.20 -3.76 0.17
N TYR A 72 -2.12 -4.03 -1.13
CA TYR A 72 -2.21 -5.36 -1.72
C TYR A 72 -0.96 -5.61 -2.56
N PHE A 73 -0.30 -6.74 -2.33
CA PHE A 73 0.87 -7.19 -3.08
C PHE A 73 0.48 -8.44 -3.86
N ASN A 74 0.45 -8.32 -5.19
CA ASN A 74 -0.16 -9.32 -6.07
C ASN A 74 0.87 -9.99 -7.00
N GLY A 75 2.14 -9.64 -6.90
CA GLY A 75 3.24 -10.11 -7.73
C GLY A 75 3.15 -9.72 -9.20
N LYS A 76 4.26 -9.93 -9.91
CA LYS A 76 4.44 -9.57 -11.34
C LYS A 76 3.40 -10.15 -12.28
N GLU A 77 2.97 -11.38 -12.02
CA GLU A 77 2.00 -12.07 -12.85
C GLU A 77 0.55 -11.88 -12.38
N GLY A 78 0.35 -11.55 -11.10
CA GLY A 78 -0.97 -11.42 -10.51
C GLY A 78 -1.52 -10.00 -10.59
N ASN A 79 -0.70 -8.97 -10.36
CA ASN A 79 -1.18 -7.59 -10.38
C ASN A 79 -1.82 -7.18 -11.72
N PRO A 80 -1.28 -7.57 -12.91
CA PRO A 80 -1.96 -7.32 -14.18
C PRO A 80 -3.37 -7.91 -14.27
N LYS A 81 -3.60 -9.09 -13.67
CA LYS A 81 -4.92 -9.75 -13.63
C LYS A 81 -5.88 -8.99 -12.70
N VAL A 82 -5.37 -8.53 -11.55
CA VAL A 82 -6.13 -7.68 -10.62
C VAL A 82 -6.55 -6.39 -11.29
N ILE A 83 -5.63 -5.68 -11.97
CA ILE A 83 -5.92 -4.45 -12.71
C ILE A 83 -6.99 -4.69 -13.78
N ALA A 84 -6.89 -5.80 -14.54
CA ALA A 84 -7.91 -6.16 -15.53
C ALA A 84 -9.29 -6.40 -14.89
N ASN A 85 -9.34 -7.05 -13.72
CA ASN A 85 -10.58 -7.28 -12.98
C ASN A 85 -11.19 -5.98 -12.45
N VAL A 86 -10.37 -5.07 -11.91
CA VAL A 86 -10.79 -3.72 -11.48
C VAL A 86 -11.42 -2.95 -12.64
N ARG A 87 -10.75 -2.93 -13.80
CA ARG A 87 -11.29 -2.29 -15.03
C ARG A 87 -12.59 -2.94 -15.49
N LYS A 88 -12.67 -4.27 -15.49
CA LYS A 88 -13.88 -5.02 -15.86
C LYS A 88 -15.06 -4.75 -14.92
N ALA A 89 -14.78 -4.54 -13.64
CA ALA A 89 -15.79 -4.19 -12.64
C ALA A 89 -16.28 -2.73 -12.77
N GLY A 90 -15.67 -1.91 -13.63
CA GLY A 90 -16.01 -0.49 -13.78
C GLY A 90 -15.58 0.37 -12.60
N ILE A 91 -14.62 -0.10 -11.80
CA ILE A 91 -14.07 0.67 -10.68
C ILE A 91 -13.11 1.72 -11.25
N PRO A 92 -13.32 3.02 -10.94
CA PRO A 92 -12.42 4.08 -11.38
C PRO A 92 -11.02 3.91 -10.80
N ILE A 93 -10.01 3.92 -11.67
CA ILE A 93 -8.60 3.99 -11.26
C ILE A 93 -8.29 5.46 -10.97
N THR A 94 -7.86 5.74 -9.74
CA THR A 94 -7.51 7.09 -9.30
C THR A 94 -6.13 7.50 -9.83
N GLU A 95 -5.20 6.55 -9.87
CA GLU A 95 -3.87 6.77 -10.42
C GLU A 95 -3.35 5.49 -11.07
N GLU A 96 -2.78 5.65 -12.27
CA GLU A 96 -2.00 4.63 -12.95
C GLU A 96 -0.51 4.94 -12.73
N ILE A 97 0.21 4.06 -12.04
CA ILE A 97 1.59 4.29 -11.64
C ILE A 97 2.53 3.61 -12.62
N THR A 98 3.30 4.41 -13.35
CA THR A 98 4.27 3.95 -14.36
C THR A 98 5.72 4.06 -13.90
N HIS A 99 5.96 4.64 -12.72
CA HIS A 99 7.30 4.99 -12.23
C HIS A 99 8.23 3.78 -12.06
N PHE A 100 7.67 2.60 -11.76
CA PHE A 100 8.43 1.44 -11.33
C PHE A 100 8.96 0.55 -12.48
N ASN A 101 8.64 0.85 -13.74
CA ASN A 101 9.20 0.14 -14.89
C ASN A 101 9.65 1.10 -15.99
N LYS A 102 10.59 0.63 -16.84
CA LYS A 102 11.23 1.47 -17.87
C LYS A 102 10.35 1.62 -19.11
N GLU A 103 9.40 0.72 -19.26
CA GLU A 103 8.47 0.63 -20.38
C GLU A 103 7.34 1.66 -20.27
N GLY A 104 7.20 2.32 -19.11
CA GLY A 104 6.13 3.29 -18.84
C GLY A 104 4.75 2.64 -18.75
N ILE A 105 4.69 1.34 -18.46
CA ILE A 105 3.45 0.58 -18.34
C ILE A 105 2.89 0.79 -16.94
N ALA A 106 1.59 1.02 -16.80
CA ALA A 106 0.96 1.06 -15.49
C ALA A 106 0.80 -0.38 -14.96
N ASP A 107 1.78 -0.87 -14.21
CA ASP A 107 1.78 -2.19 -13.57
C ASP A 107 1.45 -2.13 -12.07
N ASN A 108 1.15 -0.93 -11.59
CA ASN A 108 0.74 -0.58 -10.24
C ASN A 108 -0.39 0.45 -10.35
N ILE A 109 -1.43 0.35 -9.53
CA ILE A 109 -2.54 1.32 -9.57
C ILE A 109 -2.99 1.70 -8.16
N ILE A 110 -3.68 2.83 -8.08
CA ILE A 110 -4.42 3.24 -6.89
C ILE A 110 -5.90 3.32 -7.25
N VAL A 111 -6.73 2.71 -6.41
CA VAL A 111 -8.18 2.94 -6.42
C VAL A 111 -8.60 3.56 -5.09
N ARG A 112 -9.77 4.19 -5.09
CA ARG A 112 -10.37 4.78 -3.89
C ARG A 112 -11.83 4.40 -3.79
N ASP A 113 -12.29 4.27 -2.55
CA ASP A 113 -13.73 4.24 -2.31
C ASP A 113 -14.30 5.67 -2.30
N PRO A 114 -15.65 5.82 -2.35
CA PRO A 114 -16.29 7.12 -2.24
C PRO A 114 -16.04 7.85 -0.90
N GLY A 115 -15.71 7.11 0.16
CA GLY A 115 -15.33 7.68 1.47
C GLY A 115 -13.92 8.28 1.49
N GLY A 116 -13.12 8.00 0.46
CA GLY A 116 -11.79 8.54 0.27
C GLY A 116 -10.65 7.64 0.75
N LEU A 117 -10.94 6.44 1.25
CA LEU A 117 -9.97 5.42 1.63
C LEU A 117 -9.18 4.98 0.39
N GLY A 118 -7.85 4.91 0.51
CA GLY A 118 -6.98 4.47 -0.58
C GLY A 118 -6.78 2.96 -0.59
N PHE A 119 -6.55 2.42 -1.79
CA PHE A 119 -6.17 1.03 -1.99
C PHE A 119 -5.01 0.99 -2.97
N PHE A 120 -3.86 0.54 -2.49
CA PHE A 120 -2.64 0.37 -3.27
C PHE A 120 -2.59 -1.06 -3.81
N LEU A 121 -2.55 -1.19 -5.13
CA LEU A 121 -2.52 -2.47 -5.83
C LEU A 121 -1.16 -2.61 -6.51
N PHE A 122 -0.25 -3.28 -5.81
CA PHE A 122 1.15 -3.31 -6.18
C PHE A 122 1.64 -4.66 -6.70
N ASN A 123 2.63 -4.52 -7.57
CA ASN A 123 3.50 -5.56 -8.07
C ASN A 123 4.75 -5.59 -7.17
N ASP A 124 4.87 -6.60 -6.31
CA ASP A 124 6.06 -6.86 -5.46
C ASP A 124 7.15 -7.68 -6.17
#